data_AF-F2JYS8-F1
#
_entry.id   AF-F2JYS8-F1
#
_cell.length_a   1.000
_cell.length_b   1.000
_cell.length_c   1.000
_cell.angle_alpha   90.00
_cell.angle_beta   90.00
_cell.angle_gamma   90.00
#
_symmetry.space_group_name_H-M   'P 1'
#
loop_
_entity.id
_entity.type
_entity.pdbx_description
1 polymer ?
#
loop_
_entity_poly.entity_id
_entity_poly.type
_entity_poly.pdbx_seq_one_letter_code
_entity_poly.pdbx_strand_id
1 'polypeptide(L)'
;MDWIEKIDKSELQYMVPALFVFFDDIETAASLLYREGMASPLASSEDKARAIERTKNELESRPPKKYWEAVKSEICTIICTDDEKYLKLRKQLMLEGEKGTKSIVAIISAFIGSVLGVEATLLTGFCAVSLYAILKVGKEAYCAVEHV
;
A
#
# COMPACT_ATOMS: atom_id res chain seq x y z
N MET A 1 13.62 15.19 -5.64
CA MET A 1 12.45 14.32 -5.40
C MET A 1 12.03 14.52 -3.95
N ASP A 2 11.19 15.52 -3.70
CA ASP A 2 11.00 16.12 -2.36
C ASP A 2 9.58 15.92 -1.81
N TRP A 3 8.77 15.08 -2.45
CA TRP A 3 7.39 14.82 -2.02
C TRP A 3 7.28 13.67 -1.01
N ILE A 4 8.26 12.76 -0.97
CA ILE A 4 8.30 11.65 -0.01
C ILE A 4 8.49 12.20 1.42
N GLU A 5 9.29 13.26 1.57
CA GLU A 5 9.53 13.92 2.86
C GLU A 5 8.27 14.61 3.42
N LYS A 6 7.28 14.90 2.55
CA LYS A 6 5.99 15.47 2.94
C LYS A 6 4.98 14.44 3.44
N ILE A 7 5.33 13.15 3.43
CA ILE A 7 4.44 12.07 3.85
C ILE A 7 4.54 11.88 5.36
N ASP A 8 3.39 11.95 6.03
CA ASP A 8 3.27 11.64 7.45
C ASP A 8 3.04 10.14 7.66
N LYS A 9 3.97 9.51 8.38
CA LYS A 9 3.91 8.09 8.72
C LYS A 9 2.65 7.71 9.51
N SER A 10 2.16 8.57 10.39
CA SER A 10 0.97 8.33 11.19
C SER A 10 -0.30 8.34 10.33
N GLU A 11 -0.36 9.22 9.31
CA GLU A 11 -1.47 9.24 8.36
C GLU A 11 -1.56 7.92 7.56
N LEU A 12 -0.42 7.36 7.16
CA LEU A 12 -0.38 6.04 6.53
C LEU A 12 -0.88 4.93 7.47
N GLN A 13 -0.55 4.99 8.76
CA GLN A 13 -1.06 4.04 9.75
C GLN A 13 -2.57 4.18 9.97
N TYR A 14 -3.13 5.38 9.89
CA TYR A 14 -4.59 5.56 9.91
C TYR A 14 -5.27 5.02 8.65
N MET A 15 -4.62 5.12 7.49
CA MET A 15 -5.12 4.52 6.25
C MET A 15 -5.04 2.99 6.27
N VAL A 16 -4.01 2.44 6.91
CA VAL A 16 -3.80 0.99 7.02
C VAL A 16 -3.49 0.64 8.48
N PRO A 17 -4.53 0.42 9.32
CA PRO A 17 -4.36 0.18 10.75
C PRO A 17 -3.48 -1.03 11.10
N ALA A 18 -3.32 -1.98 10.19
CA ALA A 18 -2.38 -3.10 10.33
C ALA A 18 -0.94 -2.63 10.61
N LEU A 19 -0.55 -1.45 10.11
CA LEU A 19 0.78 -0.86 10.33
C LEU A 19 1.00 -0.35 11.77
N PHE A 20 -0.02 -0.28 12.61
CA PHE A 20 0.17 -0.08 14.05
C PHE A 20 0.66 -1.35 14.75
N VAL A 21 0.22 -2.51 14.28
CA VAL A 21 0.55 -3.82 14.86
C VAL A 21 1.85 -4.36 14.25
N PHE A 22 1.93 -4.34 12.91
CA PHE A 22 3.03 -4.88 12.13
C PHE A 22 3.90 -3.74 11.58
N PHE A 23 4.35 -2.85 12.46
CA PHE A 23 5.16 -1.69 12.07
C PHE A 23 6.56 -2.08 11.56
N ASP A 24 7.07 -3.26 11.95
CA ASP A 24 8.36 -3.81 11.53
C ASP A 24 8.27 -4.81 10.37
N ASP A 25 7.10 -5.40 10.14
CA ASP A 25 6.88 -6.44 9.13
C ASP A 25 5.81 -6.01 8.13
N ILE A 26 6.27 -5.36 7.06
CA ILE A 26 5.43 -4.77 6.02
C ILE A 26 4.67 -5.83 5.24
N GLU A 27 5.29 -6.99 4.98
CA GLU A 27 4.66 -8.09 4.25
C GLU A 27 3.51 -8.68 5.06
N THR A 28 3.71 -8.86 6.37
CA THR A 28 2.63 -9.27 7.27
C THR A 28 1.52 -8.23 7.34
N ALA A 29 1.85 -6.93 7.39
CA ALA A 29 0.86 -5.86 7.33
C ALA A 29 0.03 -5.89 6.02
N ALA A 30 0.70 -6.07 4.88
CA ALA A 30 0.08 -6.17 3.56
C ALA A 30 -0.78 -7.43 3.42
N SER A 31 -0.43 -8.52 4.10
CA SER A 31 -1.17 -9.79 4.05
C SER A 31 -2.62 -9.67 4.54
N LEU A 32 -2.93 -8.67 5.37
CA LEU A 32 -4.29 -8.38 5.79
C LEU A 32 -5.14 -7.67 4.70
N LEU A 33 -4.53 -7.27 3.58
CA LEU A 33 -5.20 -6.54 2.51
C LEU A 33 -5.54 -7.41 1.29
N TYR A 34 -4.91 -8.58 1.13
CA TYR A 34 -5.18 -9.49 0.01
C TYR A 34 -5.79 -10.82 0.44
N ARG A 35 -6.42 -11.49 -0.52
CA ARG A 35 -7.20 -12.73 -0.32
C ARG A 35 -6.37 -13.91 0.20
N GLU A 36 -5.18 -14.09 -0.34
CA GLU A 36 -4.26 -15.18 -0.02
C GLU A 36 -3.43 -14.93 1.25
N GLY A 37 -3.70 -13.85 1.97
CA GLY A 37 -2.92 -13.43 3.13
C GLY A 37 -3.56 -13.85 4.46
N MET A 38 -3.11 -13.24 5.56
CA MET A 38 -3.58 -13.61 6.89
C MET A 38 -5.05 -13.23 7.08
N ALA A 39 -5.80 -14.11 7.75
CA ALA A 39 -7.12 -13.77 8.26
C ALA A 39 -7.02 -12.71 9.36
N SER A 40 -7.97 -11.79 9.40
CA SER A 40 -8.06 -10.79 10.46
C SER A 40 -8.27 -11.47 11.83
N PRO A 41 -7.63 -10.99 12.92
CA PRO A 41 -7.86 -11.52 14.26
C PRO A 41 -9.33 -11.44 14.66
N LEU A 42 -9.87 -12.54 15.21
CA LEU A 42 -11.25 -12.61 15.72
C LEU A 42 -11.27 -12.66 17.25
N ALA A 43 -12.34 -12.13 17.85
CA ALA A 43 -12.56 -12.27 19.28
C ALA A 43 -12.91 -13.72 19.63
N SER A 44 -12.26 -14.28 20.65
CA SER A 44 -12.37 -15.70 21.02
C SER A 44 -13.77 -16.14 21.49
N SER A 45 -14.68 -15.20 21.78
CA SER A 45 -16.00 -15.49 22.34
C SER A 45 -17.08 -15.76 21.28
N GLU A 46 -16.76 -15.68 19.99
CA GLU A 46 -17.73 -15.86 18.90
C GLU A 46 -18.01 -17.36 18.62
N ASP A 47 -19.23 -17.66 18.17
CA ASP A 47 -19.58 -19.00 17.70
C ASP A 47 -18.64 -19.42 16.56
N LYS A 48 -18.05 -20.62 16.67
CA LYS A 48 -17.01 -21.08 15.74
C LYS A 48 -17.48 -21.12 14.29
N ALA A 49 -18.72 -21.52 14.02
CA ALA A 49 -19.22 -21.61 12.65
C ALA A 49 -19.38 -20.23 12.03
N ARG A 50 -19.93 -19.28 12.80
CA ARG A 50 -20.05 -17.87 12.38
C ARG A 50 -18.69 -17.21 12.16
N ALA A 51 -17.74 -17.47 13.05
CA ALA A 51 -16.37 -16.99 12.93
C ALA A 51 -15.71 -17.44 11.60
N ILE A 52 -15.85 -18.73 11.26
CA ILE A 52 -15.31 -19.31 10.01
C ILE A 52 -15.96 -18.66 8.78
N GLU A 53 -17.29 -18.51 8.78
CA GLU A 53 -18.02 -17.91 7.66
C GLU A 53 -17.63 -16.44 7.45
N ARG A 54 -17.51 -15.67 8.54
CA ARG A 54 -17.07 -14.28 8.49
C ARG A 54 -15.67 -14.16 7.90
N THR A 55 -14.72 -14.97 8.37
CA THR A 55 -13.35 -14.98 7.82
C THR A 55 -13.35 -15.32 6.34
N LYS A 56 -14.14 -16.31 5.92
CA LYS A 56 -14.23 -16.68 4.50
C LYS A 56 -14.75 -15.53 3.65
N ASN A 57 -15.87 -14.92 4.05
CA ASN A 57 -16.48 -13.80 3.33
C ASN A 57 -15.53 -12.60 3.25
N GLU A 58 -14.82 -12.34 4.34
CA GLU A 58 -13.83 -11.28 4.42
C GLU A 58 -12.65 -11.53 3.46
N LEU A 59 -12.03 -12.70 3.48
CA LEU A 59 -10.95 -13.06 2.55
C LEU A 59 -11.41 -13.02 1.09
N GLU A 60 -12.61 -13.52 0.77
CA GLU A 60 -13.14 -13.53 -0.60
C GLU A 60 -13.37 -12.12 -1.15
N SER A 61 -13.75 -11.17 -0.28
CA SER A 61 -13.96 -9.75 -0.63
C SER A 61 -12.68 -8.98 -0.91
N ARG A 62 -11.52 -9.48 -0.44
CA ARG A 62 -10.23 -8.83 -0.65
C ARG A 62 -9.73 -9.02 -2.10
N PRO A 63 -8.93 -8.06 -2.62
CA PRO A 63 -8.24 -8.23 -3.89
C PRO A 63 -7.24 -9.41 -3.86
N PRO A 64 -6.97 -10.07 -5.00
CA PRO A 64 -5.91 -11.08 -5.10
C PRO A 64 -4.51 -10.51 -4.87
N LYS A 65 -3.60 -11.33 -4.32
CA LYS A 65 -2.20 -11.00 -4.01
C LYS A 65 -1.42 -10.41 -5.18
N LYS A 66 -1.75 -10.79 -6.42
CA LYS A 66 -1.09 -10.24 -7.61
C LYS A 66 -1.11 -8.70 -7.67
N TYR A 67 -2.13 -8.06 -7.09
CA TYR A 67 -2.19 -6.60 -7.03
C TYR A 67 -1.20 -6.00 -6.04
N TRP A 68 -0.91 -6.69 -4.93
CA TRP A 68 0.17 -6.30 -4.02
C TRP A 68 1.52 -6.29 -4.74
N GLU A 69 1.85 -7.39 -5.40
CA GLU A 69 3.11 -7.52 -6.14
C GLU A 69 3.22 -6.48 -7.28
N ALA A 70 2.12 -6.26 -8.02
CA ALA A 70 2.08 -5.26 -9.07
C ALA A 70 2.28 -3.84 -8.52
N VAL A 71 1.62 -3.48 -7.41
CA VAL A 71 1.78 -2.17 -6.77
C VAL A 71 3.22 -1.97 -6.30
N LYS A 72 3.85 -2.97 -5.67
CA LYS A 72 5.26 -2.88 -5.26
C LYS A 72 6.19 -2.60 -6.44
N SER A 73 6.01 -3.33 -7.54
CA SER A 73 6.78 -3.15 -8.77
C SER A 73 6.60 -1.75 -9.37
N GLU A 74 5.36 -1.27 -9.44
CA GLU A 74 5.04 0.06 -9.97
C GLU A 74 5.60 1.17 -9.07
N ILE A 75 5.47 1.04 -7.75
CA ILE A 75 6.02 2.02 -6.79
C ILE A 75 7.55 2.05 -6.83
N CYS A 76 8.19 0.88 -6.93
CA CYS A 76 9.64 0.81 -7.13
C CYS A 76 10.04 1.58 -8.39
N THR A 77 9.34 1.37 -9.51
CA THR A 77 9.64 2.09 -10.75
C THR A 77 9.35 3.60 -10.61
N ILE A 78 8.30 4.00 -9.89
CA ILE A 78 7.97 5.42 -9.61
C ILE A 78 9.03 6.13 -8.76
N ILE A 79 9.81 5.42 -7.95
CA ILE A 79 10.70 6.04 -6.96
C ILE A 79 12.17 5.83 -7.29
N CYS A 80 12.52 4.67 -7.83
CA CYS A 80 13.90 4.21 -7.97
C CYS A 80 14.46 4.33 -9.38
N THR A 81 13.63 4.55 -10.39
CA THR A 81 14.08 4.75 -11.78
C THR A 81 13.76 6.17 -12.26
N ASP A 82 14.12 6.49 -13.50
CA ASP A 82 13.74 7.72 -14.20
C ASP A 82 12.84 7.43 -15.41
N ASP A 83 12.05 6.35 -15.35
CA ASP A 83 11.14 5.96 -16.44
C ASP A 83 10.18 7.10 -16.83
N GLU A 84 10.26 7.50 -18.10
CA GLU A 84 9.51 8.63 -18.66
C GLU A 84 7.99 8.49 -18.49
N LYS A 85 7.47 7.25 -18.42
CA LYS A 85 6.04 7.01 -18.24
C LYS A 85 5.49 7.62 -16.95
N TYR A 86 6.33 7.80 -15.92
CA TYR A 86 5.95 8.44 -14.66
C TYR A 86 6.37 9.90 -14.54
N LEU A 87 6.98 10.50 -15.56
CA LEU A 87 7.45 11.89 -15.48
C LEU A 87 6.33 12.86 -15.12
N LYS A 88 5.15 12.69 -15.73
CA LYS A 88 3.96 13.51 -15.44
C LYS A 88 3.45 13.29 -14.02
N LEU A 89 3.43 12.03 -13.56
CA LEU A 89 3.03 11.68 -12.20
C LEU A 89 3.98 12.32 -11.17
N ARG A 90 5.30 12.23 -11.36
CA ARG A 90 6.28 12.82 -10.44
C ARG A 90 6.16 14.34 -10.35
N LYS A 91 5.92 15.01 -11.48
CA LYS A 91 5.62 16.45 -11.52
C LYS A 91 4.35 16.77 -10.73
N GLN A 92 3.30 15.99 -10.91
CA GLN A 92 2.06 16.15 -10.16
C GLN A 92 2.27 15.95 -8.66
N LEU A 93 3.00 14.91 -8.24
CA LEU A 93 3.31 14.64 -6.84
C LEU A 93 4.14 15.74 -6.18
N MET A 94 5.04 16.37 -6.92
CA MET A 94 5.79 17.53 -6.41
C MET A 94 4.88 18.73 -6.11
N LEU A 95 3.92 19.00 -7.00
CA LEU A 95 2.98 20.12 -6.85
C LEU A 95 1.92 19.84 -5.78
N GLU A 96 1.37 18.63 -5.78
CA GLU A 96 0.24 18.23 -4.95
C GLU A 96 0.67 17.67 -3.59
N GLY A 97 1.97 17.40 -3.39
CA GLY A 97 2.51 16.87 -2.13
C GLY A 97 2.32 17.81 -0.94
N GLU A 98 2.05 19.10 -1.18
CA GLU A 98 1.68 20.06 -0.13
C GLU A 98 0.26 19.84 0.42
N LYS A 99 -0.57 19.06 -0.28
CA LYS A 99 -1.94 18.72 0.14
C LYS A 99 -1.98 17.50 1.08
N GLY A 100 -0.83 17.02 1.54
CA GLY A 100 -0.71 15.96 2.55
C GLY A 100 -0.70 14.53 2.00
N THR A 101 -0.50 13.57 2.91
CA THR A 101 -0.28 12.14 2.61
C THR A 101 -1.42 11.52 1.84
N LYS A 102 -2.67 11.78 2.23
CA LYS A 102 -3.85 11.19 1.59
C LYS A 102 -3.94 11.55 0.11
N SER A 103 -3.58 12.79 -0.23
CA SER A 103 -3.56 13.28 -1.61
C SER A 103 -2.49 12.56 -2.43
N ILE A 104 -1.29 12.39 -1.87
CA ILE A 104 -0.19 11.64 -2.48
C ILE A 104 -0.61 10.18 -2.75
N VAL A 105 -1.16 9.49 -1.74
CA VAL A 105 -1.61 8.10 -1.88
C VAL A 105 -2.71 7.99 -2.93
N ALA A 106 -3.69 8.91 -2.93
CA ALA A 106 -4.79 8.90 -3.88
C ALA A 106 -4.30 9.09 -5.34
N ILE A 107 -3.38 10.02 -5.57
CA ILE A 107 -2.79 10.27 -6.90
C ILE A 107 -2.03 9.04 -7.40
N ILE A 108 -1.20 8.43 -6.55
CA ILE A 108 -0.44 7.21 -6.90
C ILE A 108 -1.40 6.06 -7.19
N SER A 109 -2.39 5.85 -6.33
CA SER A 109 -3.36 4.76 -6.49
C SER A 109 -4.20 4.91 -7.75
N ALA A 110 -4.60 6.15 -8.09
CA ALA A 110 -5.32 6.45 -9.33
C ALA A 110 -4.46 6.18 -10.56
N PHE A 111 -3.18 6.57 -10.52
CA PHE A 111 -2.26 6.32 -11.63
C PHE A 111 -2.01 4.82 -11.82
N ILE A 112 -1.62 4.10 -10.76
CA ILE A 112 -1.37 2.67 -10.84
C ILE A 112 -2.65 1.92 -11.23
N GLY A 113 -3.82 2.33 -10.71
CA GLY A 113 -5.11 1.77 -11.12
C GLY A 113 -5.34 1.89 -12.62
N SER A 114 -4.99 3.05 -13.21
CA SER A 114 -5.08 3.26 -14.67
C SER A 114 -4.11 2.38 -15.48
N VAL A 115 -2.92 2.10 -14.94
CA VAL A 115 -1.93 1.21 -15.57
C VAL A 115 -2.37 -0.25 -15.49
N LEU A 116 -2.92 -0.67 -14.35
CA LEU A 116 -3.32 -2.06 -14.10
C LEU A 116 -4.75 -2.39 -14.55
N GLY A 117 -5.53 -1.38 -14.99
CA GLY A 117 -6.92 -1.56 -15.39
C GLY A 117 -7.87 -1.87 -14.23
N VAL A 118 -7.62 -1.29 -13.05
CA VAL A 118 -8.41 -1.51 -11.83
C VAL A 118 -8.77 -0.21 -11.12
N GLU A 119 -9.81 -0.25 -10.30
CA GLU A 119 -10.23 0.90 -9.50
C GLU A 119 -9.16 1.29 -8.47
N ALA A 120 -8.87 2.59 -8.38
CA ALA A 120 -7.86 3.16 -7.48
C ALA A 120 -8.11 2.79 -6.01
N THR A 121 -9.38 2.74 -5.61
CA THR A 121 -9.84 2.44 -4.24
C THR A 121 -9.35 1.09 -3.75
N LEU A 122 -9.24 0.10 -4.64
CA LEU A 122 -8.71 -1.24 -4.32
C LEU A 122 -7.20 -1.23 -4.03
N LEU A 123 -6.47 -0.25 -4.56
CA LEU A 123 -5.01 -0.16 -4.46
C LEU A 123 -4.53 0.80 -3.37
N THR A 124 -5.41 1.64 -2.83
CA THR A 124 -5.09 2.65 -1.81
C THR A 124 -4.32 2.08 -0.63
N GLY A 125 -4.77 0.94 -0.08
CA GLY A 125 -4.10 0.28 1.04
C GLY A 125 -2.70 -0.20 0.68
N PHE A 126 -2.54 -0.85 -0.48
CA PHE A 126 -1.23 -1.32 -0.96
C PHE A 126 -0.25 -0.16 -1.20
N CYS A 127 -0.73 0.95 -1.76
CA CYS A 127 0.10 2.13 -1.98
C CYS A 127 0.56 2.72 -0.64
N ALA A 128 -0.35 2.83 0.34
CA ALA A 128 -0.02 3.33 1.67
C ALA A 128 1.01 2.43 2.40
N VAL A 129 0.86 1.10 2.34
CA VAL A 129 1.83 0.16 2.93
C VAL A 129 3.21 0.29 2.27
N SER A 130 3.26 0.39 0.95
CA SER A 130 4.54 0.53 0.23
C SER A 130 5.25 1.85 0.60
N LEU A 131 4.50 2.97 0.62
CA LEU A 131 5.05 4.26 1.04
C LEU A 131 5.54 4.23 2.49
N TYR A 132 4.83 3.54 3.38
CA TYR A 132 5.28 3.36 4.76
C TYR A 132 6.61 2.59 4.83
N ALA A 133 6.75 1.54 4.01
CA ALA A 133 8.00 0.78 3.91
C ALA A 133 9.16 1.68 3.49
N ILE A 134 8.95 2.51 2.47
CA ILE A 134 9.95 3.46 1.97
C ILE A 134 10.35 4.49 3.04
N LEU A 135 9.39 5.05 3.79
CA LEU A 135 9.70 5.97 4.89
C LEU A 135 10.46 5.29 6.02
N LYS A 136 10.19 4.01 6.25
CA LYS A 136 10.81 3.24 7.34
C LYS A 136 12.27 2.87 7.02
N VAL A 137 12.53 2.37 5.82
CA VAL A 137 13.88 1.92 5.43
C VAL A 137 14.73 3.03 4.80
N GLY A 138 14.08 4.08 4.29
CA GLY A 138 14.69 5.15 3.52
C GLY A 138 14.69 4.84 2.01
N LYS A 139 14.49 5.88 1.19
CA LYS A 139 14.43 5.77 -0.28
C LYS A 139 15.63 5.03 -0.86
N GLU A 140 16.85 5.42 -0.48
CA GLU A 140 18.06 4.86 -1.07
C GLU A 140 18.23 3.38 -0.71
N ALA A 141 17.89 2.98 0.52
CA ALA A 141 17.90 1.57 0.91
C ALA A 141 16.79 0.78 0.18
N TYR A 142 15.60 1.35 0.06
CA TYR A 142 14.49 0.73 -0.69
C TYR A 142 14.88 0.48 -2.14
N CYS A 143 15.57 1.41 -2.79
CA CYS A 143 16.01 1.28 -4.18
C CYS A 143 17.25 0.39 -4.38
N ALA A 144 18.02 0.13 -3.33
CA ALA A 144 19.17 -0.76 -3.38
C ALA A 144 18.78 -2.25 -3.29
N VAL A 145 17.59 -2.54 -2.75
CA VAL A 145 17.09 -3.92 -2.62
C VAL A 145 16.22 -4.23 -3.83
N GLU A 146 16.74 -5.04 -4.76
CA GLU A 146 15.88 -5.76 -5.71
C GLU A 146 14.96 -6.67 -4.89
N HIS A 147 13.67 -6.32 -4.81
CA HIS A 147 12.59 -7.08 -4.17
C HIS A 147 12.51 -6.99 -2.63
N VAL A 148 11.80 -5.96 -2.14
CA VAL A 148 10.93 -6.13 -0.96
C VAL A 148 9.56 -6.54 -1.47
#